data_AF-A0A7C3CCN9-F1
#
_entry.id   AF-A0A7C3CCN9-F1
#
_cell.length_a   1.000
_cell.length_b   1.000
_cell.length_c   1.000
_cell.angle_alpha   90.00
_cell.angle_beta   90.00
_cell.angle_gamma   90.00
#
_symmetry.space_group_name_H-M   'P 1'
#
loop_
_entity.id
_entity.type
_entity.pdbx_description
1 polymer ?
#
loop_
_entity_poly.entity_id
_entity_poly.type
_entity_poly.pdbx_seq_one_letter_code
_entity_poly.pdbx_strand_id
1 'polypeptide(L)'
;MLKPISIIILCSIISLGSCKKDKAAENQKAKWIENAFTALNSNAYPKVKAIAWWHENFDNSKLRVDSSPESLKAYKKEVAANRYLTEPIFSNDKLIAPATGIYHAAFPDFGGTEDMVSTQRIEKFETLVDKEITWAYFSNNWYGALEFPTTTVTLINDAGRVPFIRMMPRVSFEEGGPDPFYTMQKIIDGDYDIHLAEWAIAAKNTAQPLLVEFGTEMNGNWFPWNAQYNGADTTDAYGDSSLPDGAERFRDAYRHIIDICNTNDANNITWFFHVDAYSQPDKNWNAIENYYPGDEYIDWLGVSVYGAQESGDPYQEFSEIMNDVYPQLINLADKPIAILEFAVTEVD
;
A
#
# COMPACT_ATOMS: atom_id res chain seq x y z
N MET A 1 62.17 19.83 52.03
CA MET A 1 61.08 20.83 52.02
C MET A 1 59.80 20.05 51.68
N LEU A 2 58.89 19.68 52.61
CA LEU A 2 57.81 20.47 53.25
C LEU A 2 57.09 21.37 52.21
N LYS A 3 55.80 21.26 51.87
CA LYS A 3 54.58 20.76 52.54
C LYS A 3 53.44 20.41 51.50
N PRO A 4 52.27 19.86 51.92
CA PRO A 4 51.37 18.96 51.17
C PRO A 4 49.95 19.57 50.92
N ILE A 5 48.98 18.78 50.40
CA ILE A 5 47.56 18.78 50.82
C ILE A 5 46.90 17.43 50.45
N SER A 6 46.13 16.91 51.41
CA SER A 6 45.38 15.64 51.46
C SER A 6 44.00 15.71 50.78
N ILE A 7 43.19 14.64 50.97
CA ILE A 7 41.69 14.58 51.00
C ILE A 7 41.06 14.27 49.62
N ILE A 8 40.19 13.28 49.38
CA ILE A 8 39.38 12.34 50.18
C ILE A 8 39.06 11.13 49.29
N ILE A 9 39.08 9.92 49.84
CA ILE A 9 38.45 8.74 49.22
C ILE A 9 36.96 8.80 49.58
N LEU A 10 36.11 9.09 48.60
CA LEU A 10 34.67 8.92 48.73
C LEU A 10 34.28 7.61 48.02
N CYS A 11 34.08 6.56 48.81
CA CYS A 11 33.36 5.37 48.36
C CYS A 11 31.89 5.76 48.12
N SER A 12 31.55 6.12 46.89
CA SER A 12 30.16 6.13 46.45
C SER A 12 29.88 4.80 45.76
N ILE A 13 29.11 3.97 46.46
CA ILE A 13 28.42 2.80 45.92
C ILE A 13 27.54 3.31 44.77
N ILE A 14 28.01 3.16 43.54
CA ILE A 14 27.12 3.25 42.38
C ILE A 14 26.33 1.96 42.40
N SER A 15 25.11 2.05 42.91
CA SER A 15 24.07 1.08 42.63
C SER A 15 24.01 0.91 41.11
N LEU A 16 24.46 -0.24 40.62
CA LEU A 16 24.10 -0.74 39.31
C LEU A 16 22.60 -1.02 39.35
N GLY A 17 21.81 0.06 39.24
CA GLY A 17 20.45 -0.03 38.75
C GLY A 17 20.58 -0.55 37.33
N SER A 18 20.43 -1.86 37.16
CA SER A 18 19.98 -2.42 35.89
C SER A 18 18.75 -1.59 35.51
N CYS A 19 18.91 -0.71 34.52
CA CYS A 19 17.78 -0.25 33.74
C CYS A 19 17.18 -1.53 33.17
N LYS A 20 16.11 -1.99 33.80
CA LYS A 20 15.11 -2.76 33.10
C LYS A 20 14.70 -1.84 31.95
N LYS A 21 15.21 -2.07 30.74
CA LYS A 21 14.43 -1.68 29.56
C LYS A 21 13.04 -2.26 29.83
N ASP A 22 12.04 -1.40 29.86
CA ASP A 22 10.69 -1.81 30.21
C ASP A 22 10.32 -3.02 29.36
N LYS A 23 9.90 -4.12 29.99
CA LYS A 23 9.36 -5.29 29.27
C LYS A 23 8.17 -4.94 28.36
N ALA A 24 7.63 -3.72 28.49
CA ALA A 24 6.62 -3.15 27.61
C ALA A 24 7.17 -2.81 26.21
N ALA A 25 8.46 -2.45 26.10
CA ALA A 25 9.11 -2.22 24.81
C ALA A 25 9.32 -3.53 24.02
N GLU A 26 9.54 -4.65 24.72
CA GLU A 26 9.93 -5.94 24.11
C GLU A 26 8.87 -6.58 23.19
N ASN A 27 7.69 -5.99 22.97
CA ASN A 27 6.60 -6.60 22.19
C ASN A 27 5.64 -5.59 21.52
N GLN A 28 6.06 -4.36 21.26
CA GLN A 28 5.15 -3.32 20.76
C GLN A 28 4.51 -3.69 19.42
N LYS A 29 5.28 -4.20 18.46
CA LYS A 29 4.77 -4.66 17.17
C LYS A 29 3.77 -5.82 17.30
N ALA A 30 4.11 -6.83 18.11
CA ALA A 30 3.19 -7.94 18.39
C ALA A 30 1.87 -7.43 18.97
N LYS A 31 1.92 -6.44 19.86
CA LYS A 31 0.73 -5.84 20.46
C LYS A 31 -0.08 -5.03 19.45
N TRP A 32 0.60 -4.26 18.60
CA TRP A 32 -0.02 -3.51 17.50
C TRP A 32 -0.76 -4.45 16.54
N ILE A 33 -0.15 -5.58 16.17
CA ILE A 33 -0.79 -6.63 15.36
C ILE A 33 -2.06 -7.14 16.05
N GLU A 34 -1.99 -7.53 17.32
CA GLU A 34 -3.17 -7.99 18.07
C GLU A 34 -4.29 -6.92 18.11
N ASN A 35 -3.93 -5.65 18.29
CA ASN A 35 -4.88 -4.54 18.33
C ASN A 35 -5.51 -4.29 16.96
N ALA A 36 -4.72 -4.31 15.89
CA ALA A 36 -5.19 -4.16 14.51
C ALA A 36 -6.22 -5.24 14.16
N PHE A 37 -5.90 -6.50 14.43
CA PHE A 37 -6.80 -7.62 14.18
C PHE A 37 -8.03 -7.61 15.12
N THR A 38 -7.90 -7.14 16.36
CA THR A 38 -9.05 -6.88 17.24
C THR A 38 -10.02 -5.88 16.61
N ALA A 39 -9.50 -4.79 16.04
CA ALA A 39 -10.32 -3.78 15.36
C ALA A 39 -10.97 -4.34 14.08
N LEU A 40 -10.22 -5.08 13.25
CA LEU A 40 -10.72 -5.72 12.02
C LEU A 40 -11.77 -6.82 12.28
N ASN A 41 -11.66 -7.52 13.40
CA ASN A 41 -12.61 -8.54 13.83
C ASN A 41 -13.87 -7.93 14.48
N SER A 42 -13.81 -6.65 14.87
CA SER A 42 -14.95 -5.90 15.36
C SER A 42 -15.87 -5.44 14.23
N ASN A 43 -16.91 -4.68 14.57
CA ASN A 43 -17.77 -4.00 13.60
C ASN A 43 -17.39 -2.53 13.39
N ALA A 44 -16.16 -2.13 13.73
CA ALA A 44 -15.70 -0.74 13.58
C ALA A 44 -15.59 -0.32 12.10
N TYR A 45 -15.12 -1.23 11.24
CA TYR A 45 -14.87 -0.95 9.82
C TYR A 45 -15.61 -1.94 8.90
N PRO A 46 -16.96 -1.94 8.87
CA PRO A 46 -17.75 -2.98 8.18
C PRO A 46 -17.54 -3.06 6.67
N LYS A 47 -17.03 -1.99 6.05
CA LYS A 47 -16.69 -1.93 4.62
C LYS A 47 -15.27 -2.44 4.30
N VAL A 48 -14.44 -2.73 5.30
CA VAL A 48 -13.14 -3.38 5.06
C VAL A 48 -13.37 -4.85 4.71
N LYS A 49 -12.91 -5.23 3.52
CA LYS A 49 -13.16 -6.53 2.89
C LYS A 49 -11.88 -7.22 2.42
N ALA A 50 -10.74 -6.55 2.51
CA ALA A 50 -9.43 -7.15 2.31
C ALA A 50 -8.36 -6.44 3.13
N ILE A 51 -7.30 -7.17 3.45
CA ILE A 51 -6.09 -6.66 4.08
C ILE A 51 -4.86 -7.26 3.38
N ALA A 52 -3.80 -6.46 3.23
CA ALA A 52 -2.53 -6.91 2.68
C ALA A 52 -1.36 -6.47 3.56
N TRP A 53 -0.71 -7.43 4.23
CA TRP A 53 0.46 -7.09 5.06
C TRP A 53 1.65 -6.73 4.17
N TRP A 54 2.32 -5.63 4.48
CA TRP A 54 3.57 -5.24 3.81
C TRP A 54 4.77 -6.00 4.41
N HIS A 55 5.12 -7.15 3.83
CA HIS A 55 6.18 -8.01 4.35
C HIS A 55 7.53 -7.70 3.68
N GLU A 56 8.22 -6.67 4.17
CA GLU A 56 9.37 -6.08 3.48
C GLU A 56 10.47 -5.63 4.48
N ASN A 57 11.75 -5.65 4.09
CA ASN A 57 12.87 -5.16 4.90
C ASN A 57 14.13 -4.72 4.09
N PHE A 58 14.00 -4.15 2.88
CA PHE A 58 15.14 -3.83 1.99
C PHE A 58 16.01 -2.71 2.56
N ASP A 59 15.39 -1.82 3.31
CA ASP A 59 15.95 -0.62 3.97
C ASP A 59 16.18 -0.83 5.48
N ASN A 60 16.03 -2.06 5.98
CA ASN A 60 16.10 -2.39 7.40
C ASN A 60 14.98 -1.73 8.25
N SER A 61 13.82 -1.44 7.64
CA SER A 61 12.58 -0.95 8.27
C SER A 61 11.92 -1.94 9.25
N LYS A 62 12.31 -3.21 9.26
CA LYS A 62 11.77 -4.28 10.11
C LYS A 62 10.24 -4.47 9.99
N LEU A 63 9.66 -4.21 8.82
CA LEU A 63 8.21 -4.36 8.60
C LEU A 63 7.75 -5.81 8.46
N ARG A 64 8.63 -6.72 8.03
CA ARG A 64 8.37 -8.17 7.99
C ARG A 64 7.75 -8.74 9.27
N VAL A 65 6.80 -9.67 9.14
CA VAL A 65 6.17 -10.33 10.31
C VAL A 65 7.16 -11.15 11.15
N ASP A 66 8.28 -11.58 10.55
CA ASP A 66 9.36 -12.35 11.21
C ASP A 66 10.50 -11.47 11.76
N SER A 67 10.27 -10.17 11.96
CA SER A 67 11.22 -9.26 12.64
C SER A 67 11.51 -9.68 14.09
N SER A 68 10.57 -10.36 14.76
CA SER A 68 10.73 -11.00 16.07
C SER A 68 9.85 -12.25 16.19
N PRO A 69 10.21 -13.22 17.06
CA PRO A 69 9.36 -14.40 17.32
C PRO A 69 7.95 -14.05 17.78
N GLU A 70 7.79 -12.96 18.55
CA GLU A 70 6.53 -12.52 19.12
C GLU A 70 5.63 -11.88 18.06
N SER A 71 6.18 -11.05 17.16
CA SER A 71 5.45 -10.50 16.01
C SER A 71 4.94 -11.60 15.09
N LEU A 72 5.78 -12.59 14.77
CA LEU A 72 5.39 -13.72 13.94
C LEU A 72 4.28 -14.54 14.62
N LYS A 73 4.43 -14.83 15.91
CA LYS A 73 3.43 -15.58 16.67
C LYS A 73 2.08 -14.85 16.73
N ALA A 74 2.10 -13.53 16.93
CA ALA A 74 0.89 -12.71 16.93
C ALA A 74 0.20 -12.76 15.55
N TYR A 75 0.93 -12.48 14.47
CA TYR A 75 0.36 -12.50 13.12
C TYR A 75 -0.25 -13.85 12.76
N LYS A 76 0.50 -14.96 12.95
CA LYS A 76 0.03 -16.33 12.70
C LYS A 76 -1.26 -16.66 13.45
N LYS A 77 -1.33 -16.28 14.72
CA LYS A 77 -2.51 -16.52 15.57
C LYS A 77 -3.74 -15.82 14.99
N GLU A 78 -3.60 -14.59 14.53
CA GLU A 78 -4.74 -13.80 14.08
C GLU A 78 -5.23 -14.21 12.68
N VAL A 79 -4.33 -14.43 11.71
CA VAL A 79 -4.70 -14.83 10.33
C VAL A 79 -5.20 -16.27 10.22
N ALA A 80 -4.95 -17.11 11.23
CA ALA A 80 -5.49 -18.46 11.30
C ALA A 80 -7.03 -18.50 11.40
N ALA A 81 -7.68 -17.40 11.81
CA ALA A 81 -9.13 -17.35 11.92
C ALA A 81 -9.83 -17.53 10.54
N ASN A 82 -10.92 -18.30 10.50
CA ASN A 82 -11.70 -18.56 9.27
C ASN A 82 -12.30 -17.30 8.63
N ARG A 83 -12.30 -16.17 9.34
CA ARG A 83 -12.72 -14.86 8.80
C ARG A 83 -11.76 -14.37 7.73
N TYR A 84 -10.48 -14.76 7.78
CA TYR A 84 -9.45 -14.40 6.83
C TYR A 84 -9.43 -15.43 5.70
N LEU A 85 -9.98 -15.01 4.57
CA LEU A 85 -10.23 -15.82 3.37
C LEU A 85 -8.99 -15.83 2.48
N THR A 86 -8.76 -16.97 1.83
CA THR A 86 -7.66 -17.17 0.87
C THR A 86 -8.19 -17.33 -0.56
N GLU A 87 -9.45 -17.73 -0.70
CA GLU A 87 -10.09 -17.94 -1.99
C GLU A 87 -10.89 -16.69 -2.40
N PRO A 88 -10.52 -16.02 -3.50
CA PRO A 88 -11.26 -14.88 -4.02
C PRO A 88 -12.61 -15.30 -4.62
N ILE A 89 -13.57 -14.38 -4.65
CA ILE A 89 -14.85 -14.59 -5.32
C ILE A 89 -14.94 -13.59 -6.47
N PHE A 90 -15.22 -14.11 -7.66
CA PHE A 90 -15.38 -13.31 -8.87
C PHE A 90 -16.80 -13.40 -9.40
N SER A 91 -17.28 -12.30 -9.98
CA SER A 91 -18.51 -12.24 -10.75
C SER A 91 -18.24 -11.44 -12.02
N ASN A 92 -18.47 -12.04 -13.19
CA ASN A 92 -18.09 -11.46 -14.48
C ASN A 92 -16.62 -11.00 -14.50
N ASP A 93 -15.72 -11.87 -14.03
CA ASP A 93 -14.27 -11.65 -13.94
C ASP A 93 -13.82 -10.46 -13.05
N LYS A 94 -14.75 -9.84 -12.31
CA LYS A 94 -14.48 -8.79 -11.33
C LYS A 94 -14.50 -9.35 -9.91
N LEU A 95 -13.53 -8.93 -9.09
CA LEU A 95 -13.47 -9.31 -7.67
C LEU A 95 -14.64 -8.66 -6.94
N ILE A 96 -15.43 -9.46 -6.24
CA ILE A 96 -16.54 -8.97 -5.42
C ILE A 96 -16.22 -9.07 -3.93
N ALA A 97 -16.78 -8.16 -3.15
CA ALA A 97 -16.65 -8.21 -1.71
C ALA A 97 -17.30 -9.49 -1.14
N PRO A 98 -16.64 -10.20 -0.21
CA PRO A 98 -17.25 -11.34 0.44
C PRO A 98 -18.39 -10.86 1.36
N ALA A 99 -19.51 -11.59 1.36
CA ALA A 99 -20.64 -11.30 2.25
C ALA A 99 -20.23 -11.39 3.73
N THR A 100 -19.33 -12.31 4.05
CA THR A 100 -18.71 -12.49 5.37
C THR A 100 -17.24 -12.80 5.20
N GLY A 101 -16.40 -12.22 6.07
CA GLY A 101 -14.95 -12.41 6.00
C GLY A 101 -14.22 -11.22 5.39
N ILE A 102 -12.90 -11.37 5.30
CA ILE A 102 -11.93 -10.40 4.78
C ILE A 102 -10.91 -11.20 3.97
N TYR A 103 -10.61 -10.81 2.73
CA TYR A 103 -9.52 -11.42 1.96
C TYR A 103 -8.19 -11.13 2.65
N HIS A 104 -7.39 -12.17 2.87
CA HIS A 104 -6.04 -12.07 3.39
C HIS A 104 -5.06 -12.08 2.23
N ALA A 105 -4.28 -11.02 2.08
CA ALA A 105 -3.26 -10.84 1.06
C ALA A 105 -1.94 -10.36 1.68
N ALA A 106 -0.90 -10.20 0.86
CA ALA A 106 0.36 -9.63 1.29
C ALA A 106 1.19 -9.10 0.11
N PHE A 107 2.16 -8.24 0.42
CA PHE A 107 3.36 -8.04 -0.39
C PHE A 107 4.43 -8.99 0.15
N PRO A 108 4.71 -10.13 -0.49
CA PRO A 108 5.54 -11.18 0.09
C PRO A 108 7.03 -10.96 -0.22
N ASP A 109 7.57 -9.78 0.11
CA ASP A 109 8.98 -9.40 -0.11
C ASP A 109 9.36 -9.57 -1.58
N PHE A 110 8.88 -8.73 -2.50
CA PHE A 110 9.40 -8.67 -3.88
C PHE A 110 10.57 -7.68 -4.05
N GLY A 111 11.23 -7.38 -2.93
CA GLY A 111 12.36 -6.46 -2.79
C GLY A 111 12.02 -5.00 -3.07
N GLY A 112 13.06 -4.15 -3.02
CA GLY A 112 12.86 -2.69 -2.96
C GLY A 112 12.16 -2.09 -4.16
N THR A 113 12.48 -2.52 -5.38
CA THR A 113 11.76 -2.07 -6.58
C THR A 113 10.36 -2.67 -6.74
N GLU A 114 9.98 -3.58 -5.83
CA GLU A 114 8.68 -4.25 -5.74
C GLU A 114 8.32 -5.11 -6.94
N ASP A 115 9.29 -5.43 -7.81
CA ASP A 115 9.12 -6.14 -9.08
C ASP A 115 9.93 -7.43 -9.18
N MET A 116 10.66 -7.83 -8.13
CA MET A 116 11.39 -9.12 -8.07
C MET A 116 10.47 -10.29 -7.69
N VAL A 117 9.39 -10.46 -8.46
CA VAL A 117 8.36 -11.46 -8.20
C VAL A 117 8.87 -12.88 -8.43
N SER A 118 8.59 -13.78 -7.49
CA SER A 118 8.81 -15.21 -7.66
C SER A 118 7.84 -16.05 -6.84
N THR A 119 7.47 -17.22 -7.36
CA THR A 119 6.67 -18.22 -6.65
C THR A 119 7.30 -18.59 -5.30
N GLN A 120 8.64 -18.71 -5.26
CA GLN A 120 9.35 -19.02 -4.02
C GLN A 120 9.13 -17.98 -2.91
N ARG A 121 9.05 -16.68 -3.26
CA ARG A 121 8.81 -15.61 -2.28
C ARG A 121 7.39 -15.68 -1.72
N ILE A 122 6.40 -15.95 -2.59
CA ILE A 122 5.01 -16.22 -2.19
C ILE A 122 4.95 -17.42 -1.24
N GLU A 123 5.44 -18.59 -1.67
CA GLU A 123 5.42 -19.83 -0.88
C GLU A 123 6.15 -19.68 0.47
N LYS A 124 7.25 -18.91 0.49
CA LYS A 124 8.01 -18.63 1.71
C LYS A 124 7.19 -17.81 2.70
N PHE A 125 6.47 -16.78 2.24
CA PHE A 125 5.57 -16.01 3.11
C PHE A 125 4.45 -16.91 3.64
N GLU A 126 3.77 -17.66 2.78
CA GLU A 126 2.65 -18.53 3.16
C GLU A 126 3.06 -19.62 4.15
N THR A 127 4.21 -20.25 3.92
CA THR A 127 4.80 -21.24 4.85
C THR A 127 5.16 -20.61 6.19
N LEU A 128 5.72 -19.39 6.16
CA LEU A 128 6.10 -18.66 7.37
C LEU A 128 4.86 -18.39 8.24
N VAL A 129 3.79 -17.88 7.64
CA VAL A 129 2.56 -17.50 8.36
C VAL A 129 1.56 -18.64 8.54
N ASP A 130 1.80 -19.80 7.91
CA ASP A 130 0.90 -20.97 7.91
C ASP A 130 -0.50 -20.63 7.37
N LYS A 131 -0.53 -19.82 6.31
CA LYS A 131 -1.77 -19.32 5.69
C LYS A 131 -1.48 -18.84 4.26
N GLU A 132 -2.30 -19.27 3.31
CA GLU A 132 -2.22 -18.77 1.94
C GLU A 132 -2.70 -17.32 1.83
N ILE A 133 -2.24 -16.62 0.79
CA ILE A 133 -2.74 -15.29 0.42
C ILE A 133 -3.76 -15.39 -0.72
N THR A 134 -4.65 -14.41 -0.84
CA THR A 134 -5.63 -14.31 -1.92
C THR A 134 -4.99 -13.75 -3.18
N TRP A 135 -4.18 -12.71 -3.01
CA TRP A 135 -3.41 -12.07 -4.07
C TRP A 135 -2.02 -11.68 -3.58
N ALA A 136 -1.11 -11.54 -4.55
CA ALA A 136 0.19 -10.93 -4.36
C ALA A 136 0.24 -9.68 -5.23
N TYR A 137 0.55 -8.53 -4.62
CA TYR A 137 0.71 -7.27 -5.36
C TYR A 137 2.18 -6.97 -5.63
N PHE A 138 2.44 -6.31 -6.76
CA PHE A 138 3.78 -5.95 -7.24
C PHE A 138 3.73 -4.66 -8.07
N SER A 139 4.88 -3.99 -8.19
CA SER A 139 5.00 -2.80 -9.03
C SER A 139 5.31 -3.15 -10.48
N ASN A 140 4.50 -2.62 -11.40
CA ASN A 140 4.80 -2.55 -12.83
C ASN A 140 5.42 -1.18 -13.13
N ASN A 141 6.72 -1.06 -12.84
CA ASN A 141 7.52 0.14 -13.10
C ASN A 141 7.77 0.36 -14.60
N TRP A 142 7.63 1.60 -15.09
CA TRP A 142 7.78 1.94 -16.51
C TRP A 142 9.21 2.38 -16.90
N TYR A 143 10.25 1.86 -16.22
CA TYR A 143 11.64 2.34 -16.32
C TYR A 143 12.19 2.54 -17.73
N GLY A 144 11.78 1.70 -18.69
CA GLY A 144 12.16 1.83 -20.09
C GLY A 144 11.00 1.71 -21.07
N ALA A 145 9.90 1.07 -20.67
CA ALA A 145 8.72 0.88 -21.50
C ALA A 145 7.47 0.68 -20.65
N LEU A 146 6.33 1.10 -21.19
CA LEU A 146 5.00 0.76 -20.71
C LEU A 146 4.57 -0.56 -21.33
N GLU A 147 4.75 -1.66 -20.60
CA GLU A 147 4.45 -3.02 -21.07
C GLU A 147 3.69 -3.82 -20.00
N PHE A 148 2.78 -4.69 -20.47
CA PHE A 148 2.05 -5.59 -19.58
C PHE A 148 3.00 -6.64 -18.98
N PRO A 149 3.01 -6.83 -17.64
CA PRO A 149 3.96 -7.70 -16.96
C PRO A 149 3.58 -9.20 -17.08
N THR A 150 3.54 -9.71 -18.31
CA THR A 150 3.05 -11.06 -18.66
C THR A 150 3.73 -12.15 -17.83
N THR A 151 5.06 -12.13 -17.75
CA THR A 151 5.83 -13.13 -16.99
C THR A 151 5.44 -13.14 -15.52
N THR A 152 5.32 -11.95 -14.92
CA THR A 152 4.95 -11.79 -13.51
C THR A 152 3.52 -12.25 -13.24
N VAL A 153 2.58 -11.86 -14.10
CA VAL A 153 1.17 -12.27 -14.01
C VAL A 153 1.04 -13.79 -14.11
N THR A 154 1.74 -14.42 -15.07
CA THR A 154 1.75 -15.88 -15.21
C THR A 154 2.34 -16.56 -13.97
N LEU A 155 3.45 -16.06 -13.42
CA LEU A 155 4.07 -16.62 -12.21
C LEU A 155 3.13 -16.62 -11.00
N ILE A 156 2.37 -15.53 -10.80
CA ILE A 156 1.42 -15.41 -9.68
C ILE A 156 0.21 -16.32 -9.91
N ASN A 157 -0.33 -16.36 -11.14
CA ASN A 157 -1.43 -17.25 -11.50
C ASN A 157 -1.05 -18.72 -11.36
N ASP A 158 0.15 -19.12 -11.80
CA ASP A 158 0.66 -20.50 -11.68
C ASP A 158 0.88 -20.91 -10.22
N ALA A 159 1.08 -19.93 -9.32
CA ALA A 159 1.11 -20.14 -7.87
C ALA A 159 -0.30 -20.26 -7.25
N GLY A 160 -1.38 -20.17 -8.05
CA GLY A 160 -2.76 -20.24 -7.59
C GLY A 160 -3.23 -18.98 -6.86
N ARG A 161 -2.63 -17.82 -7.15
CA ARG A 161 -2.93 -16.52 -6.54
C ARG A 161 -3.36 -15.52 -7.59
N VAL A 162 -4.08 -14.48 -7.19
CA VAL A 162 -4.49 -13.41 -8.11
C VAL A 162 -3.37 -12.37 -8.21
N PRO A 163 -2.96 -11.95 -9.43
CA PRO A 163 -2.01 -10.86 -9.60
C PRO A 163 -2.68 -9.52 -9.28
N PHE A 164 -2.02 -8.71 -8.45
CA PHE A 164 -2.39 -7.33 -8.22
C PHE A 164 -1.28 -6.41 -8.77
N ILE A 165 -1.60 -5.67 -9.83
CA ILE A 165 -0.65 -4.89 -10.61
C ILE A 165 -0.74 -3.42 -10.19
N ARG A 166 0.35 -2.85 -9.66
CA ARG A 166 0.47 -1.40 -9.47
C ARG A 166 1.08 -0.80 -10.72
N MET A 167 0.30 -0.04 -11.49
CA MET A 167 0.83 0.70 -12.64
C MET A 167 1.57 1.94 -12.12
N MET A 168 2.90 1.89 -12.17
CA MET A 168 3.79 2.92 -11.60
C MET A 168 4.43 3.74 -12.74
N PRO A 169 3.83 4.88 -13.14
CA PRO A 169 4.31 5.70 -14.27
C PRO A 169 5.58 6.48 -13.88
N ARG A 170 6.71 5.77 -13.79
CA ARG A 170 8.02 6.31 -13.42
C ARG A 170 9.16 5.70 -14.26
N VAL A 171 10.14 6.53 -14.64
CA VAL A 171 11.35 6.08 -15.37
C VAL A 171 12.47 5.60 -14.46
N SER A 172 12.43 5.91 -13.18
CA SER A 172 13.38 5.43 -12.18
C SER A 172 12.68 5.18 -10.84
N PHE A 173 13.38 4.48 -9.95
CA PHE A 173 12.91 4.24 -8.57
C PHE A 173 13.12 5.46 -7.65
N GLU A 174 13.70 6.55 -8.18
CA GLU A 174 13.99 7.74 -7.39
C GLU A 174 12.69 8.46 -7.01
N GLU A 175 12.62 8.91 -5.77
CA GLU A 175 11.49 9.68 -5.24
C GLU A 175 11.79 11.19 -5.26
N GLY A 176 10.76 12.00 -5.04
CA GLY A 176 10.92 13.42 -4.77
C GLY A 176 11.12 14.28 -6.02
N GLY A 177 10.27 14.13 -7.01
CA GLY A 177 10.19 15.02 -8.16
C GLY A 177 9.17 14.59 -9.21
N PRO A 178 8.86 15.45 -10.19
CA PRO A 178 8.06 15.06 -11.36
C PRO A 178 8.82 14.05 -12.22
N ASP A 179 8.09 13.13 -12.86
CA ASP A 179 8.66 12.28 -13.89
C ASP A 179 8.81 13.09 -15.20
N PRO A 180 9.97 13.07 -15.88
CA PRO A 180 10.18 13.85 -17.10
C PRO A 180 9.49 13.26 -18.33
N PHE A 181 9.11 11.98 -18.29
CA PHE A 181 8.49 11.27 -19.40
C PHE A 181 7.00 11.08 -19.12
N TYR A 182 6.62 10.34 -18.09
CA TYR A 182 5.24 9.93 -17.82
C TYR A 182 4.47 10.94 -16.97
N THR A 183 4.38 12.18 -17.45
CA THR A 183 3.53 13.18 -16.78
C THR A 183 2.06 12.84 -16.97
N MET A 184 1.21 13.25 -16.01
CA MET A 184 -0.25 13.02 -16.13
C MET A 184 -0.80 13.67 -17.40
N GLN A 185 -0.30 14.87 -17.75
CA GLN A 185 -0.71 15.57 -18.96
C GLN A 185 -0.41 14.79 -20.23
N LYS A 186 0.77 14.15 -20.36
CA LYS A 186 1.09 13.36 -21.56
C LYS A 186 0.26 12.10 -21.68
N ILE A 187 -0.10 11.48 -20.55
CA ILE A 187 -1.06 10.37 -20.53
C ILE A 187 -2.42 10.86 -21.05
N ILE A 188 -2.92 12.00 -20.55
CA ILE A 188 -4.18 12.62 -20.99
C ILE A 188 -4.14 12.99 -22.48
N ASP A 189 -3.02 13.54 -22.96
CA ASP A 189 -2.86 13.99 -24.35
C ASP A 189 -2.77 12.83 -25.36
N GLY A 190 -2.65 11.60 -24.84
CA GLY A 190 -2.66 10.37 -25.62
C GLY A 190 -1.30 9.93 -26.13
N ASP A 191 -0.21 10.50 -25.61
CA ASP A 191 1.17 10.17 -26.02
C ASP A 191 1.51 8.68 -25.79
N TYR A 192 0.78 8.01 -24.91
CA TYR A 192 0.98 6.62 -24.51
C TYR A 192 -0.15 5.67 -24.93
N ASP A 193 -1.14 6.13 -25.71
CA ASP A 193 -2.36 5.37 -26.00
C ASP A 193 -2.10 4.06 -26.74
N ILE A 194 -1.14 4.06 -27.66
CA ILE A 194 -0.75 2.84 -28.38
C ILE A 194 -0.23 1.79 -27.39
N HIS A 195 0.65 2.19 -26.48
CA HIS A 195 1.22 1.28 -25.47
C HIS A 195 0.20 0.87 -24.40
N LEU A 196 -0.71 1.77 -24.01
CA LEU A 196 -1.82 1.44 -23.12
C LEU A 196 -2.80 0.46 -23.77
N ALA A 197 -3.08 0.59 -25.07
CA ALA A 197 -3.91 -0.35 -25.82
C ALA A 197 -3.22 -1.72 -25.93
N GLU A 198 -1.91 -1.76 -26.22
CA GLU A 198 -1.11 -3.00 -26.20
C GLU A 198 -1.14 -3.66 -24.81
N TRP A 199 -1.00 -2.87 -23.75
CA TRP A 199 -1.10 -3.32 -22.37
C TRP A 199 -2.48 -3.92 -22.08
N ALA A 200 -3.56 -3.24 -22.48
CA ALA A 200 -4.93 -3.71 -22.29
C ALA A 200 -5.24 -5.00 -23.06
N ILE A 201 -4.77 -5.10 -24.31
CA ILE A 201 -4.93 -6.31 -25.13
C ILE A 201 -4.20 -7.48 -24.46
N ALA A 202 -2.99 -7.27 -23.95
CA ALA A 202 -2.26 -8.29 -23.21
C ALA A 202 -2.99 -8.69 -21.91
N ALA A 203 -3.51 -7.72 -21.15
CA ALA A 203 -4.30 -7.96 -19.95
C ALA A 203 -5.54 -8.82 -20.23
N LYS A 204 -6.30 -8.49 -21.28
CA LYS A 204 -7.44 -9.31 -21.75
C LYS A 204 -7.03 -10.73 -22.11
N ASN A 205 -5.92 -10.88 -22.84
CA ASN A 205 -5.44 -12.17 -23.33
C ASN A 205 -4.95 -13.12 -22.22
N THR A 206 -4.76 -12.63 -20.99
CA THR A 206 -4.53 -13.51 -19.83
C THR A 206 -5.70 -14.44 -19.59
N ALA A 207 -6.93 -14.03 -19.95
CA ALA A 207 -8.18 -14.74 -19.67
C ALA A 207 -8.34 -15.16 -18.19
N GLN A 208 -7.72 -14.39 -17.29
CA GLN A 208 -7.77 -14.57 -15.84
C GLN A 208 -8.16 -13.24 -15.18
N PRO A 209 -8.81 -13.26 -14.02
CA PRO A 209 -9.06 -12.03 -13.26
C PRO A 209 -7.76 -11.33 -12.85
N LEU A 210 -7.73 -10.01 -12.98
CA LEU A 210 -6.61 -9.16 -12.60
C LEU A 210 -7.10 -8.10 -11.61
N LEU A 211 -6.29 -7.78 -10.60
CA LEU A 211 -6.50 -6.60 -9.75
C LEU A 211 -5.50 -5.53 -10.19
N VAL A 212 -5.93 -4.30 -10.36
CA VAL A 212 -5.07 -3.24 -10.91
C VAL A 212 -5.36 -1.91 -10.21
N GLU A 213 -4.30 -1.17 -9.93
CA GLU A 213 -4.36 0.25 -9.58
C GLU A 213 -3.41 1.06 -10.46
N PHE A 214 -3.68 2.36 -10.55
CA PHE A 214 -2.80 3.33 -11.20
C PHE A 214 -2.41 4.41 -10.21
N GLY A 215 -1.10 4.65 -10.11
CA GLY A 215 -0.53 5.73 -9.31
C GLY A 215 -0.90 5.63 -7.82
N THR A 216 -0.26 4.68 -7.13
CA THR A 216 -0.43 4.46 -5.69
C THR A 216 -0.23 5.73 -4.87
N GLU A 217 -1.03 5.90 -3.82
CA GLU A 217 -0.84 6.95 -2.81
C GLU A 217 -0.65 8.35 -3.42
N MET A 218 -1.48 8.67 -4.43
CA MET A 218 -1.37 9.92 -5.16
C MET A 218 -1.51 11.18 -4.29
N ASN A 219 -2.07 11.04 -3.08
CA ASN A 219 -2.17 12.09 -2.08
C ASN A 219 -0.88 12.28 -1.24
N GLY A 220 0.16 11.49 -1.47
CA GLY A 220 1.52 11.70 -0.94
C GLY A 220 2.37 12.64 -1.78
N ASN A 221 3.59 12.95 -1.31
CA ASN A 221 4.54 13.83 -2.00
C ASN A 221 5.79 13.11 -2.54
N TRP A 222 5.86 11.79 -2.40
CA TRP A 222 7.02 10.97 -2.76
C TRP A 222 7.04 10.55 -4.24
N PHE A 223 5.87 10.23 -4.82
CA PHE A 223 5.77 9.74 -6.20
C PHE A 223 5.44 10.82 -7.25
N PRO A 224 5.90 10.68 -8.51
CA PRO A 224 5.80 11.74 -9.53
C PRO A 224 4.39 12.07 -10.04
N TRP A 225 3.40 11.20 -9.81
CA TRP A 225 2.02 11.37 -10.30
C TRP A 225 1.13 12.21 -9.38
N ASN A 226 1.60 12.61 -8.19
CA ASN A 226 0.81 13.40 -7.25
C ASN A 226 0.45 14.81 -7.80
N ALA A 227 -0.53 15.48 -7.16
CA ALA A 227 -0.94 16.81 -7.60
C ALA A 227 0.17 17.86 -7.46
N GLN A 228 1.03 17.79 -6.44
CA GLN A 228 2.11 18.76 -6.22
C GLN A 228 3.00 18.92 -7.46
N TYR A 229 3.30 17.80 -8.13
CA TYR A 229 4.13 17.77 -9.34
C TYR A 229 3.35 17.97 -10.63
N ASN A 230 2.02 17.93 -10.59
CA ASN A 230 1.16 18.01 -11.77
C ASN A 230 0.25 19.25 -11.78
N GLY A 231 0.52 20.29 -10.99
CA GLY A 231 -0.22 21.57 -11.03
C GLY A 231 -0.61 22.15 -9.68
N ALA A 232 -0.48 21.36 -8.62
CA ALA A 232 -0.79 21.70 -7.24
C ALA A 232 -2.19 22.34 -7.11
N ASP A 233 -2.26 23.57 -6.60
CA ASP A 233 -3.47 24.36 -6.35
C ASP A 233 -3.86 25.30 -7.50
N THR A 234 -3.21 25.20 -8.65
CA THR A 234 -3.63 25.92 -9.87
C THR A 234 -5.05 25.48 -10.23
N THR A 235 -5.87 26.39 -10.75
CA THR A 235 -7.28 26.12 -11.11
C THR A 235 -7.65 26.71 -12.48
N ASP A 236 -6.67 27.18 -13.25
CA ASP A 236 -6.92 27.89 -14.50
C ASP A 236 -6.01 27.46 -15.65
N ALA A 237 -5.21 26.40 -15.46
CA ALA A 237 -4.33 25.86 -16.50
C ALA A 237 -4.78 24.48 -17.01
N TYR A 238 -5.82 23.86 -16.44
CA TYR A 238 -6.40 22.61 -16.92
C TYR A 238 -7.86 22.45 -16.47
N GLY A 239 -8.64 21.70 -17.26
CA GLY A 239 -9.95 21.16 -16.86
C GLY A 239 -10.96 22.15 -16.29
N ASP A 240 -11.57 21.78 -15.16
CA ASP A 240 -12.61 22.53 -14.47
C ASP A 240 -12.01 23.56 -13.53
N SER A 241 -12.28 24.85 -13.78
CA SER A 241 -11.73 25.94 -12.97
C SER A 241 -12.18 26.00 -11.51
N SER A 242 -13.07 25.11 -11.09
CA SER A 242 -13.45 24.92 -9.69
C SER A 242 -12.64 23.86 -8.96
N LEU A 243 -11.77 23.12 -9.66
CA LEU A 243 -10.97 22.03 -9.13
C LEU A 243 -9.47 22.35 -9.22
N PRO A 244 -8.65 21.82 -8.30
CA PRO A 244 -7.20 21.92 -8.40
C PRO A 244 -6.67 21.07 -9.56
N ASP A 245 -6.04 21.73 -10.54
CA ASP A 245 -5.47 21.15 -11.75
C ASP A 245 -4.61 19.92 -11.48
N GLY A 246 -3.83 19.93 -10.40
CA GLY A 246 -2.92 18.83 -10.08
C GLY A 246 -3.65 17.51 -9.82
N ALA A 247 -4.67 17.55 -8.96
CA ALA A 247 -5.48 16.37 -8.66
C ALA A 247 -6.40 16.02 -9.83
N GLU A 248 -6.90 17.03 -10.53
CA GLU A 248 -7.72 16.85 -11.72
C GLU A 248 -6.97 16.11 -12.84
N ARG A 249 -5.71 16.48 -13.12
CA ARG A 249 -4.88 15.77 -14.11
C ARG A 249 -4.66 14.31 -13.74
N PHE A 250 -4.42 14.00 -12.46
CA PHE A 250 -4.34 12.61 -12.03
C PHE A 250 -5.65 11.86 -12.26
N ARG A 251 -6.77 12.45 -11.83
CA ARG A 251 -8.12 11.88 -12.01
C ARG A 251 -8.38 11.54 -13.48
N ASP A 252 -8.13 12.49 -14.37
CA ASP A 252 -8.44 12.34 -15.79
C ASP A 252 -7.44 11.43 -16.52
N ALA A 253 -6.17 11.38 -16.10
CA ALA A 253 -5.22 10.36 -16.56
C ALA A 253 -5.68 8.94 -16.17
N TYR A 254 -6.17 8.76 -14.94
CA TYR A 254 -6.68 7.46 -14.50
C TYR A 254 -7.92 7.04 -15.31
N ARG A 255 -8.87 7.96 -15.50
CA ARG A 255 -10.03 7.71 -16.37
C ARG A 255 -9.63 7.30 -17.77
N HIS A 256 -8.69 8.02 -18.38
CA HIS A 256 -8.20 7.76 -19.73
C HIS A 256 -7.60 6.34 -19.88
N ILE A 257 -6.79 5.91 -18.91
CA ILE A 257 -6.22 4.55 -18.88
C ILE A 257 -7.33 3.49 -18.81
N ILE A 258 -8.32 3.69 -17.92
CA ILE A 258 -9.44 2.76 -17.76
C ILE A 258 -10.30 2.72 -19.04
N ASP A 259 -10.56 3.87 -19.66
CA ASP A 259 -11.34 3.96 -20.90
C ASP A 259 -10.65 3.26 -22.07
N ILE A 260 -9.33 3.34 -22.18
CA ILE A 260 -8.55 2.55 -23.14
C ILE A 260 -8.68 1.06 -22.85
N CYS A 261 -8.57 0.65 -21.58
CA CYS A 261 -8.74 -0.75 -21.21
C CYS A 261 -10.13 -1.29 -21.56
N ASN A 262 -11.18 -0.52 -21.25
CA ASN A 262 -12.57 -0.86 -21.56
C ASN A 262 -12.81 -0.94 -23.07
N THR A 263 -12.28 0.01 -23.85
CA THR A 263 -12.41 0.04 -25.32
C THR A 263 -11.73 -1.16 -25.98
N ASN A 264 -10.72 -1.76 -25.33
CA ASN A 264 -10.04 -2.97 -25.79
C ASN A 264 -10.64 -4.27 -25.19
N ASP A 265 -11.79 -4.18 -24.52
CA ASP A 265 -12.49 -5.25 -23.80
C ASP A 265 -11.67 -5.95 -22.69
N ALA A 266 -10.76 -5.24 -22.02
CA ALA A 266 -10.04 -5.76 -20.85
C ALA A 266 -10.94 -5.78 -19.59
N ASN A 267 -12.10 -6.44 -19.70
CA ASN A 267 -13.15 -6.46 -18.69
C ASN A 267 -12.82 -7.36 -17.48
N ASN A 268 -11.74 -8.14 -17.57
CA ASN A 268 -11.22 -9.00 -16.51
C ASN A 268 -10.39 -8.26 -15.44
N ILE A 269 -10.30 -6.93 -15.53
CA ILE A 269 -9.57 -6.09 -14.58
C ILE A 269 -10.53 -5.56 -13.51
N THR A 270 -10.21 -5.72 -12.22
CA THR A 270 -10.85 -4.99 -11.11
C THR A 270 -9.99 -3.78 -10.75
N TRP A 271 -10.57 -2.57 -10.78
CA TRP A 271 -9.85 -1.32 -10.56
C TRP A 271 -9.92 -0.82 -9.12
N PHE A 272 -8.77 -0.47 -8.54
CA PHE A 272 -8.60 0.03 -7.18
C PHE A 272 -8.17 1.50 -7.16
N PHE A 273 -8.79 2.32 -6.31
CA PHE A 273 -8.33 3.69 -6.02
C PHE A 273 -7.62 3.72 -4.68
N HIS A 274 -6.29 3.83 -4.69
CA HIS A 274 -5.44 3.60 -3.53
C HIS A 274 -4.82 4.90 -3.00
N VAL A 275 -5.20 5.27 -1.78
CA VAL A 275 -4.71 6.48 -1.08
C VAL A 275 -3.78 6.12 0.08
N ASP A 276 -2.91 7.03 0.47
CA ASP A 276 -2.31 7.00 1.81
C ASP A 276 -3.34 7.43 2.86
N ALA A 277 -3.22 6.94 4.10
CA ALA A 277 -4.10 7.36 5.19
C ALA A 277 -4.07 8.88 5.45
N TYR A 278 -2.93 9.54 5.16
CA TYR A 278 -2.74 10.96 5.37
C TYR A 278 -2.19 11.66 4.12
N SER A 279 -2.88 12.70 3.67
CA SER A 279 -2.37 13.54 2.60
C SER A 279 -1.07 14.24 3.01
N GLN A 280 -0.05 14.16 2.15
CA GLN A 280 1.21 14.89 2.27
C GLN A 280 1.44 15.69 0.97
N PRO A 281 1.35 17.03 1.00
CA PRO A 281 1.01 17.87 2.15
C PRO A 281 -0.49 17.81 2.52
N ASP A 282 -0.80 18.03 3.80
CA ASP A 282 -2.19 18.18 4.27
C ASP A 282 -2.76 19.55 3.85
N LYS A 283 -3.38 19.58 2.67
CA LYS A 283 -3.95 20.76 2.01
C LYS A 283 -5.24 20.41 1.29
N ASN A 284 -6.19 21.34 1.23
CA ASN A 284 -7.46 21.15 0.55
C ASN A 284 -7.32 20.75 -0.93
N TRP A 285 -6.33 21.28 -1.64
CA TRP A 285 -6.09 20.91 -3.05
C TRP A 285 -5.57 19.47 -3.20
N ASN A 286 -5.02 18.90 -2.13
CA ASN A 286 -4.48 17.54 -2.05
C ASN A 286 -5.45 16.56 -1.36
N ALA A 287 -6.70 16.97 -1.14
CA ALA A 287 -7.71 16.12 -0.54
C ALA A 287 -8.12 14.99 -1.50
N ILE A 288 -8.35 13.78 -0.96
CA ILE A 288 -8.54 12.55 -1.76
C ILE A 288 -9.75 12.63 -2.70
N GLU A 289 -10.76 13.42 -2.36
CA GLU A 289 -11.95 13.64 -3.18
C GLU A 289 -11.64 14.30 -4.52
N ASN A 290 -10.58 15.13 -4.60
CA ASN A 290 -10.21 15.79 -5.85
C ASN A 290 -9.59 14.82 -6.87
N TYR A 291 -9.03 13.72 -6.39
CA TYR A 291 -8.39 12.69 -7.20
C TYR A 291 -9.36 11.59 -7.67
N TYR A 292 -10.53 11.47 -7.04
CA TYR A 292 -11.40 10.31 -7.22
C TYR A 292 -11.98 10.24 -8.66
N PRO A 293 -11.70 9.16 -9.42
CA PRO A 293 -12.18 9.03 -10.80
C PRO A 293 -13.71 8.88 -10.92
N GLY A 294 -14.40 8.48 -9.87
CA GLY A 294 -15.85 8.29 -9.86
C GLY A 294 -16.28 6.82 -9.83
N ASP A 295 -17.54 6.59 -9.44
CA ASP A 295 -18.10 5.27 -9.19
C ASP A 295 -18.13 4.34 -10.42
N GLU A 296 -18.16 4.89 -11.63
CA GLU A 296 -18.16 4.12 -12.87
C GLU A 296 -16.77 3.59 -13.26
N TYR A 297 -15.71 4.19 -12.70
CA TYR A 297 -14.33 3.86 -12.99
C TYR A 297 -13.72 2.90 -11.95
N ILE A 298 -14.12 3.05 -10.68
CA ILE A 298 -13.47 2.37 -9.55
C ILE A 298 -14.35 1.26 -8.98
N ASP A 299 -13.81 0.06 -8.85
CA ASP A 299 -14.50 -1.09 -8.23
C ASP A 299 -14.29 -1.12 -6.71
N TRP A 300 -13.08 -0.81 -6.24
CA TRP A 300 -12.67 -0.87 -4.83
C TRP A 300 -11.90 0.37 -4.39
N LEU A 301 -12.09 0.79 -3.14
CA LEU A 301 -11.21 1.77 -2.49
C LEU A 301 -10.06 1.03 -1.80
N GLY A 302 -8.87 1.62 -1.85
CA GLY A 302 -7.64 1.12 -1.26
C GLY A 302 -7.05 2.13 -0.29
N VAL A 303 -6.41 1.66 0.78
CA VAL A 303 -5.70 2.54 1.73
C VAL A 303 -4.43 1.89 2.29
N SER A 304 -3.36 2.68 2.41
CA SER A 304 -2.17 2.35 3.19
C SER A 304 -2.32 2.78 4.64
N VAL A 305 -2.00 1.89 5.58
CA VAL A 305 -2.17 2.06 7.03
C VAL A 305 -0.91 1.59 7.75
N TYR A 306 0.08 2.47 7.80
CA TYR A 306 1.33 2.19 8.51
C TYR A 306 1.32 2.81 9.91
N GLY A 307 1.74 2.01 10.90
CA GLY A 307 2.21 2.58 12.17
C GLY A 307 3.55 3.31 11.98
N ALA A 308 4.41 3.30 12.99
CA ALA A 308 5.81 3.67 12.81
C ALA A 308 6.45 2.80 11.71
N GLN A 309 7.13 3.40 10.73
CA GLN A 309 7.78 2.69 9.61
C GLN A 309 9.29 2.54 9.85
N GLU A 310 9.89 3.53 10.51
CA GLU A 310 11.30 3.53 10.89
C GLU A 310 11.50 3.70 12.41
N SER A 311 12.71 3.36 12.86
CA SER A 311 13.10 3.60 14.26
C SER A 311 13.18 5.10 14.53
N GLY A 312 12.29 5.58 15.41
CA GLY A 312 12.19 6.98 15.78
C GLY A 312 10.94 7.67 15.25
N ASP A 313 10.21 7.03 14.34
CA ASP A 313 8.87 7.49 13.96
C ASP A 313 7.94 7.47 15.17
N PRO A 314 6.98 8.42 15.24
CA PRO A 314 5.94 8.38 16.25
C PRO A 314 5.16 7.06 16.18
N TYR A 315 5.03 6.40 17.32
CA TYR A 315 4.14 5.25 17.43
C TYR A 315 2.70 5.72 17.26
N GLN A 316 1.96 5.05 16.37
CA GLN A 316 0.53 5.25 16.18
C GLN A 316 -0.19 3.90 16.11
N GLU A 317 -1.30 3.78 16.83
CA GLU A 317 -2.10 2.55 16.79
C GLU A 317 -2.89 2.45 15.49
N PHE A 318 -3.03 1.23 14.97
CA PHE A 318 -3.83 0.94 13.75
C PHE A 318 -5.22 1.58 13.78
N SER A 319 -5.91 1.49 14.92
CA SER A 319 -7.26 2.04 15.05
C SER A 319 -7.29 3.57 15.05
N GLU A 320 -6.23 4.23 15.49
CA GLU A 320 -6.16 5.70 15.44
C GLU A 320 -6.12 6.15 13.97
N ILE A 321 -5.24 5.55 13.17
CA ILE A 321 -5.12 5.82 11.73
C ILE A 321 -6.43 5.53 11.01
N MET A 322 -7.00 4.35 11.24
CA MET A 322 -8.26 3.95 10.61
C MET A 322 -9.44 4.84 11.02
N ASN A 323 -9.48 5.35 12.24
CA ASN A 323 -10.54 6.27 12.67
C ASN A 323 -10.49 7.60 11.92
N ASP A 324 -9.32 8.01 11.42
CA ASP A 324 -9.15 9.25 10.65
C ASP A 324 -9.50 9.05 9.17
N VAL A 325 -9.02 7.98 8.53
CA VAL A 325 -9.20 7.77 7.09
C VAL A 325 -10.51 7.05 6.73
N TYR A 326 -11.01 6.12 7.56
CA TYR A 326 -12.21 5.34 7.24
C TYR A 326 -13.45 6.22 6.98
N PRO A 327 -13.77 7.25 7.80
CA PRO A 327 -14.88 8.15 7.52
C PRO A 327 -14.76 8.88 6.18
N GLN A 328 -13.55 9.23 5.77
CA GLN A 328 -13.29 9.90 4.48
C GLN A 328 -13.62 8.96 3.32
N LEU A 329 -13.14 7.71 3.37
CA LEU A 329 -13.39 6.70 2.34
C LEU A 329 -14.88 6.36 2.19
N ILE A 330 -15.62 6.20 3.29
CA ILE A 330 -17.05 5.87 3.20
C ILE A 330 -17.93 7.04 2.76
N ASN A 331 -17.45 8.28 2.95
CA ASN A 331 -18.09 9.48 2.43
C ASN A 331 -17.76 9.71 0.95
N LEU A 332 -16.60 9.22 0.50
CA LEU A 332 -16.15 9.32 -0.89
C LEU A 332 -17.01 8.47 -1.82
N ALA A 333 -17.25 7.20 -1.48
CA ALA A 333 -18.04 6.28 -2.30
C ALA A 333 -18.64 5.10 -1.52
N ASP A 334 -19.76 4.55 -2.03
CA ASP A 334 -20.35 3.31 -1.51
C ASP A 334 -19.68 2.05 -2.11
N LYS A 335 -18.38 1.89 -1.82
CA LYS A 335 -17.54 0.83 -2.37
C LYS A 335 -16.91 -0.02 -1.26
N PRO A 336 -16.55 -1.28 -1.52
CA PRO A 336 -15.72 -2.07 -0.60
C PRO A 336 -14.32 -1.45 -0.45
N ILE A 337 -13.75 -1.59 0.74
CA ILE A 337 -12.43 -1.05 1.11
C ILE A 337 -11.45 -2.21 1.29
N ALA A 338 -10.29 -2.09 0.68
CA ALA A 338 -9.12 -2.91 0.93
C ALA A 338 -8.07 -2.07 1.68
N ILE A 339 -7.52 -2.61 2.76
CA ILE A 339 -6.28 -2.08 3.34
C ILE A 339 -5.16 -2.73 2.53
N LEU A 340 -4.69 -2.02 1.51
CA LEU A 340 -3.76 -2.56 0.52
C LEU A 340 -2.34 -2.62 1.04
N GLU A 341 -2.01 -1.78 2.02
CA GLU A 341 -0.76 -1.86 2.75
C GLU A 341 -1.03 -1.64 4.24
N PHE A 342 -0.51 -2.50 5.10
CA PHE A 342 -0.37 -2.20 6.52
C PHE A 342 0.82 -2.95 7.12
N ALA A 343 1.56 -2.24 7.97
CA ALA A 343 2.63 -2.79 8.79
C ALA A 343 3.01 -1.80 9.89
N VAL A 344 3.89 -2.26 10.78
CA VAL A 344 4.58 -1.41 11.74
C VAL A 344 5.99 -1.98 11.96
N THR A 345 6.95 -1.10 12.18
CA THR A 345 8.32 -1.46 12.55
C THR A 345 8.39 -2.01 13.98
N GLU A 346 9.56 -2.52 14.36
CA GLU A 346 9.84 -2.81 15.77
C GLU A 346 10.14 -1.50 16.50
N VAL A 347 9.30 -1.17 17.47
CA VAL A 347 9.43 0.05 18.29
C VAL A 347 10.10 -0.30 19.62
N ASP A 348 11.26 0.31 19.84
CA ASP A 348 12.15 0.08 21.00
C ASP A 348 11.69 0.70 22.33
#